data_AF-A0A2M6GKQ0-F1
#
_entry.id   AF-A0A2M6GKQ0-F1
#
_cell.length_a   1.000
_cell.length_b   1.000
_cell.length_c   1.000
_cell.angle_alpha   90.00
_cell.angle_beta   90.00
_cell.angle_gamma   90.00
#
_symmetry.space_group_name_H-M   'P 1'
#
loop_
_entity.id
_entity.type
_entity.pdbx_description
1 polymer ?
#
loop_
_entity_poly.entity_id
_entity_poly.type
_entity_poly.pdbx_seq_one_letter_code
_entity_poly.pdbx_strand_id
1 'polypeptide(L)'
;MKIAYLSNPDLKIIKPGWLGNKVIGNEFANGDELYQPSFLNVFKWKLSTNPQKTEKEKDSFSPPVKYDANLFQTPEDGIVWLGHATFLIRLNKVNFLTDPVLFDLPFIKRRSPLPCPPEKMKPVDYILLSH
;
A
#
# COMPACT_ATOMS: atom_id res chain seq x y z
N MET A 1 12.50 23.29 -12.25
CA MET A 1 11.15 23.32 -11.62
C MET A 1 11.29 23.77 -10.19
N LYS A 2 10.29 24.44 -9.60
CA LYS A 2 10.34 24.90 -8.20
C LYS A 2 10.17 23.70 -7.26
N ILE A 3 11.02 23.61 -6.24
CA ILE A 3 10.87 22.63 -5.14
C ILE A 3 10.02 23.29 -4.04
N ALA A 4 9.04 22.55 -3.53
CA ALA A 4 8.21 22.93 -2.40
C ALA A 4 8.00 21.72 -1.47
N TYR A 5 7.45 21.98 -0.29
CA TYR A 5 7.07 20.94 0.67
C TYR A 5 5.63 21.17 1.10
N LEU A 6 4.81 20.11 1.06
CA LEU A 6 3.41 20.15 1.45
C LEU A 6 3.20 19.28 2.70
N SER A 7 2.45 19.80 3.66
CA SER A 7 2.01 19.07 4.83
C SER A 7 0.51 19.27 5.04
N ASN A 8 -0.13 18.34 5.74
CA ASN A 8 -1.52 18.49 6.15
C ASN A 8 -1.55 19.11 7.56
N PRO A 9 -2.04 20.35 7.74
CA PRO A 9 -2.06 21.01 9.05
C PRO A 9 -2.99 20.34 10.06
N ASP A 10 -3.96 19.54 9.61
CA ASP A 10 -4.88 18.79 10.48
C ASP A 10 -4.20 17.57 11.12
N LEU A 11 -3.02 17.18 10.64
CA LEU A 11 -2.26 16.04 11.16
C LEU A 11 -1.11 16.51 12.05
N LYS A 12 -1.04 15.94 13.26
CA LYS A 12 0.08 16.19 14.18
C LYS A 12 1.37 15.58 13.63
N ILE A 13 2.37 16.42 13.40
CA ILE A 13 3.72 15.99 12.99
C ILE A 13 4.55 15.71 14.24
N ILE A 14 5.06 14.48 14.37
CA ILE A 14 5.94 14.09 15.49
C ILE A 14 7.43 14.17 15.15
N LYS A 15 7.79 14.19 13.85
CA LYS A 15 9.18 14.25 13.39
C LYS A 15 9.67 15.71 13.37
N PRO A 16 10.60 16.11 14.26
CA PRO A 16 11.09 17.49 14.29
C PRO A 16 11.78 17.84 12.98
N GLY A 17 11.56 19.07 12.50
CA GLY A 17 12.20 19.57 11.28
C GLY A 17 11.70 18.93 9.98
N TRP A 18 10.65 18.11 10.01
CA TRP A 18 10.04 17.61 8.77
C TRP A 18 9.30 18.73 8.04
N LEU A 19 9.79 19.07 6.84
CA LEU A 19 9.24 20.16 6.04
C LEU A 19 7.90 19.80 5.36
N GLY A 20 7.59 18.50 5.24
CA GLY A 20 6.45 17.97 4.49
C GLY A 20 6.86 17.02 3.37
N ASN A 21 5.89 16.55 2.59
CA ASN A 21 6.11 15.79 1.36
C ASN A 21 6.71 16.69 0.29
N LYS A 22 7.83 16.28 -0.29
CA LYS A 22 8.52 17.05 -1.33
C LYS A 22 7.70 17.05 -2.62
N VAL A 23 7.61 18.23 -3.22
CA VAL A 23 6.92 18.46 -4.50
C VAL A 23 7.88 19.18 -5.44
N ILE A 24 8.00 18.69 -6.67
CA ILE A 24 8.76 19.34 -7.74
C ILE A 24 7.76 19.76 -8.81
N GLY A 25 7.56 21.08 -8.98
CA GLY A 25 6.45 21.57 -9.80
C GLY A 25 5.10 21.25 -9.16
N ASN A 26 4.31 20.37 -9.79
CA ASN A 26 3.01 19.90 -9.30
C ASN A 26 2.99 18.39 -8.95
N GLU A 27 4.15 17.73 -8.93
CA GLU A 27 4.26 16.29 -8.72
C GLU A 27 4.99 15.99 -7.40
N PHE A 28 4.49 15.00 -6.65
CA PHE A 28 5.19 14.48 -5.48
C PHE A 28 6.47 13.75 -5.91
N ALA A 29 7.56 14.00 -5.18
CA ALA A 29 8.87 13.47 -5.51
C ALA A 29 9.51 12.79 -4.30
N ASN A 30 9.99 11.57 -4.50
CA ASN A 30 10.72 10.82 -3.46
C ASN A 30 12.23 11.16 -3.46
N GLY A 31 12.79 11.60 -4.59
CA GLY A 31 14.21 11.92 -4.77
C GLY A 31 14.48 13.39 -5.07
N ASP A 32 15.70 13.67 -5.55
CA ASP A 32 16.10 15.02 -5.97
C ASP A 32 15.51 15.46 -7.32
N GLU A 33 15.12 14.48 -8.13
CA GLU A 33 14.53 14.67 -9.44
C GLU A 33 13.21 13.89 -9.56
N LEU A 34 12.37 14.31 -10.50
CA LEU A 34 11.17 13.55 -10.86
C LEU A 34 11.58 12.33 -11.67
N TYR A 35 11.27 11.13 -11.17
CA TYR A 35 11.38 9.93 -11.98
C TYR A 35 10.18 9.84 -12.93
N GLN A 36 10.41 10.21 -14.19
CA GLN A 36 9.41 10.06 -15.25
C GLN A 36 9.84 8.95 -16.21
N PRO A 37 9.30 7.73 -16.08
CA PRO A 37 9.62 6.66 -17.01
C PRO A 37 9.14 7.06 -18.42
N SER A 38 10.02 6.95 -19.42
CA SER A 38 9.66 7.22 -20.81
C SER A 38 8.56 6.26 -21.29
N PHE A 39 7.59 6.76 -22.06
CA PHE A 39 6.57 5.93 -22.71
C PHE A 39 7.18 4.79 -23.56
N LEU A 40 8.36 5.01 -24.16
CA LEU A 40 9.08 3.97 -24.90
C LEU A 40 9.47 2.78 -24.03
N ASN A 41 9.76 3.00 -22.74
CA ASN A 41 10.07 1.92 -21.81
C ASN A 41 8.84 1.03 -21.56
N VAL A 42 7.66 1.63 -21.46
CA VAL A 42 6.40 0.89 -21.31
C VAL A 42 6.10 0.06 -22.55
N PHE A 43 6.27 0.63 -23.74
CA PHE A 43 6.10 -0.10 -25.01
C PHE A 43 7.10 -1.25 -25.14
N LYS A 44 8.38 -1.00 -24.86
CA LYS A 44 9.43 -2.03 -24.85
C LYS A 44 9.09 -3.16 -23.89
N TRP A 45 8.61 -2.84 -22.69
CA TRP A 45 8.18 -3.85 -21.70
C TRP A 45 6.98 -4.67 -22.20
N LYS A 46 5.95 -4.03 -22.77
CA LYS A 46 4.79 -4.74 -23.32
C LYS A 46 5.13 -5.68 -24.47
N LEU A 47 6.12 -5.32 -25.30
CA LEU A 47 6.58 -6.12 -26.43
C LEU A 47 7.65 -7.16 -26.05
N SER A 48 8.25 -7.03 -24.87
CA SER A 48 9.26 -7.98 -24.41
C SER A 48 8.64 -9.34 -24.10
N THR A 49 9.39 -10.40 -24.42
CA THR A 49 8.99 -11.78 -24.12
C THR A 49 8.96 -12.01 -22.62
N ASN A 50 7.82 -12.46 -22.09
CA ASN A 50 7.71 -12.97 -20.73
C ASN A 50 7.70 -14.50 -20.77
N PRO A 51 8.85 -15.17 -20.50
CA PRO A 51 8.96 -16.62 -20.60
C PRO A 51 8.07 -17.37 -19.60
N GLN A 52 7.57 -16.71 -18.54
CA GLN A 52 6.71 -17.29 -17.52
C GLN A 52 5.23 -16.89 -17.67
N LYS A 53 4.86 -16.29 -18.81
CA LYS A 53 3.49 -15.78 -19.01
C LYS A 53 2.47 -16.90 -18.90
N THR A 54 2.73 -18.03 -19.54
CA THR A 54 1.82 -19.18 -19.58
C THR A 54 1.65 -19.83 -18.21
N GLU A 55 2.72 -19.93 -17.43
CA GLU A 55 2.73 -20.47 -16.08
C GLU A 55 1.96 -19.55 -15.15
N LYS A 56 2.19 -18.24 -15.26
CA LYS A 56 1.49 -17.23 -14.46
C LYS A 56 -0.01 -17.19 -14.75
N GLU A 57 -0.43 -17.35 -16.01
CA GLU A 57 -1.85 -17.41 -16.39
C GLU A 57 -2.52 -18.71 -15.93
N LYS A 58 -1.77 -19.81 -15.82
CA LYS A 58 -2.26 -21.10 -15.31
C LYS A 58 -2.32 -21.15 -13.78
N ASP A 59 -1.52 -20.33 -13.10
CA ASP A 59 -1.55 -20.22 -11.65
C ASP A 59 -2.89 -19.61 -11.21
N SER A 60 -3.74 -20.45 -10.62
CA SER A 60 -5.03 -20.09 -10.05
C SER A 60 -5.02 -20.03 -8.51
N PHE A 61 -3.87 -20.25 -7.87
CA PHE A 61 -3.75 -20.28 -6.42
C PHE A 61 -4.25 -18.99 -5.79
N SER A 62 -5.06 -19.10 -4.75
CA SER A 62 -5.35 -17.98 -3.86
C SER A 62 -5.25 -18.50 -2.44
N PRO A 63 -4.62 -17.76 -1.52
CA PRO A 63 -4.64 -18.13 -0.11
C PRO A 63 -6.11 -18.25 0.35
N PRO A 64 -6.44 -19.27 1.16
CA PRO A 64 -7.75 -19.35 1.79
C PRO A 64 -7.94 -18.14 2.70
N VAL A 65 -9.13 -17.54 2.67
CA VAL A 65 -9.46 -16.37 3.49
C VAL A 65 -10.41 -16.79 4.59
N LYS A 66 -10.00 -16.53 5.84
CA LYS A 66 -10.90 -16.62 6.99
C LYS A 66 -11.62 -15.29 7.14
N TYR A 67 -12.91 -15.28 6.83
CA TYR A 67 -13.75 -14.09 7.03
C TYR A 67 -14.05 -13.91 8.51
N ASP A 68 -13.52 -12.84 9.08
CA ASP A 68 -13.67 -12.52 10.49
C ASP A 68 -13.55 -11.01 10.68
N ALA A 69 -14.64 -10.39 11.13
CA ALA A 69 -14.69 -8.95 11.38
C ALA A 69 -14.03 -8.56 12.71
N ASN A 70 -13.76 -9.53 13.59
CA ASN A 70 -13.20 -9.31 14.92
C ASN A 70 -11.66 -9.35 14.94
N LEU A 71 -11.01 -9.55 13.79
CA LEU A 71 -9.53 -9.55 13.65
C LEU A 71 -8.89 -8.26 14.19
N PHE A 72 -9.60 -7.13 14.07
CA PHE A 72 -9.15 -5.82 14.55
C PHE A 72 -9.44 -5.58 16.04
N GLN A 73 -10.18 -6.48 16.69
CA GLN A 73 -10.65 -6.32 18.07
C GLN A 73 -10.04 -7.33 19.06
N THR A 74 -9.41 -8.40 18.57
CA THR A 74 -8.77 -9.38 19.47
C THR A 74 -7.66 -8.74 20.30
N PRO A 75 -7.53 -9.06 21.61
CA PRO A 75 -6.44 -8.55 22.44
C PRO A 75 -5.09 -9.24 22.17
N GLU A 76 -5.10 -10.32 21.38
CA GLU A 76 -3.92 -11.15 21.10
C GLU A 76 -2.98 -10.48 20.09
N ASP A 77 -1.68 -10.54 20.39
CA ASP A 77 -0.64 -10.15 19.46
C ASP A 77 -0.62 -11.09 18.25
N GLY A 78 -0.32 -10.54 17.08
CA GLY A 78 -0.35 -11.33 15.86
C GLY A 78 -0.19 -10.51 14.59
N ILE A 79 -0.13 -11.22 13.47
CA ILE A 79 0.02 -10.64 12.14
C ILE A 79 -1.07 -11.23 11.25
N VAL A 80 -1.84 -10.36 10.59
CA VAL A 80 -2.82 -10.74 9.57
C VAL A 80 -2.38 -10.15 8.25
N TRP A 81 -2.20 -11.02 7.25
CA TRP A 81 -1.96 -10.59 5.89
C TRP A 81 -3.29 -10.24 5.21
N LEU A 82 -3.41 -9.01 4.72
CA LEU A 82 -4.60 -8.48 4.04
C LEU A 82 -4.37 -8.39 2.52
N GLY A 83 -3.31 -9.00 1.99
CA GLY A 83 -2.95 -8.99 0.58
C GLY A 83 -1.93 -7.90 0.21
N HIS A 84 -1.13 -8.15 -0.82
CA HIS A 84 0.00 -7.30 -1.22
C HIS A 84 0.94 -7.01 -0.03
N ALA A 85 1.36 -5.76 0.15
CA ALA A 85 2.15 -5.29 1.29
C ALA A 85 1.28 -4.80 2.46
N THR A 86 -0.03 -5.10 2.46
CA THR A 86 -0.95 -4.70 3.53
C THR A 86 -1.00 -5.77 4.62
N PHE A 87 -0.49 -5.42 5.80
CA PHE A 87 -0.51 -6.24 7.00
C PHE A 87 -1.16 -5.46 8.14
N LEU A 88 -2.03 -6.15 8.89
CA LEU A 88 -2.39 -5.74 10.24
C LEU A 88 -1.42 -6.44 11.19
N ILE A 89 -0.69 -5.65 11.98
CA ILE A 89 0.21 -6.15 13.02
C ILE A 89 -0.33 -5.66 14.35
N ARG A 90 -0.59 -6.59 15.29
CA ARG A 90 -0.89 -6.25 16.67
C ARG A 90 0.28 -6.64 17.56
N LEU A 91 0.74 -5.67 18.34
CA LEU A 91 1.79 -5.87 19.33
C LEU A 91 1.50 -5.02 20.56
N ASN A 92 1.45 -5.62 21.74
CA ASN A 92 1.14 -4.94 23.01
C ASN A 92 -0.15 -4.11 22.95
N LYS A 93 -1.21 -4.68 22.34
CA LYS A 93 -2.52 -4.02 22.14
C LYS A 93 -2.50 -2.81 21.19
N VAL A 94 -1.40 -2.57 20.48
CA VAL A 94 -1.27 -1.52 19.46
C VAL A 94 -1.43 -2.13 18.07
N ASN A 95 -2.27 -1.51 17.24
CA ASN A 95 -2.59 -1.95 15.88
C ASN A 95 -1.85 -1.09 14.85
N PHE A 96 -0.99 -1.73 14.06
CA PHE A 96 -0.29 -1.13 12.93
C PHE A 96 -0.86 -1.65 11.63
N LEU A 97 -1.10 -0.76 10.67
CA LEU A 97 -1.51 -1.12 9.32
C LEU A 97 -0.45 -0.66 8.32
N THR A 98 0.13 -1.58 7.58
CA THR A 98 1.16 -1.25 6.56
C THR A 98 0.50 -0.99 5.20
N ASP A 99 1.02 -0.02 4.45
CA ASP A 99 0.74 0.24 3.02
C ASP A 99 -0.68 -0.17 2.57
N PRO A 100 -1.74 0.49 3.10
CA PRO A 100 -3.10 0.00 2.95
C PRO A 100 -3.61 0.14 1.51
N VAL A 101 -3.70 -0.98 0.80
CA VAL A 101 -4.35 -1.09 -0.52
C VAL A 101 -5.63 -1.89 -0.37
N LEU A 102 -6.69 -1.23 0.09
CA LEU A 102 -7.95 -1.89 0.51
C LEU A 102 -8.98 -2.06 -0.62
N PHE A 103 -8.72 -1.49 -1.79
CA PHE A 103 -9.65 -1.47 -2.92
C PHE A 103 -8.97 -1.94 -4.21
N ASP A 104 -9.80 -2.31 -5.19
CA ASP A 104 -9.33 -2.59 -6.54
C ASP A 104 -8.85 -1.31 -7.22
N LEU A 105 -7.79 -1.42 -8.02
CA LEU A 105 -7.35 -0.35 -8.90
C LEU A 105 -8.08 -0.47 -10.25
N PRO A 106 -8.22 0.63 -11.01
CA PRO A 106 -8.72 0.55 -12.38
C PRO A 106 -7.95 -0.51 -13.18
N PHE A 107 -8.68 -1.45 -13.77
CA PHE A 107 -8.14 -2.57 -14.57
C PHE A 107 -7.31 -3.62 -13.82
N ILE A 108 -7.05 -3.46 -12.52
CA ILE A 108 -6.28 -4.42 -11.71
C ILE A 108 -7.09 -4.77 -10.46
N LYS A 109 -7.64 -5.99 -10.47
CA LYS A 109 -8.38 -6.54 -9.32
C LYS A 109 -7.45 -7.19 -8.32
N ARG A 110 -7.81 -7.09 -7.05
CA ARG A 110 -7.17 -7.84 -5.97
C ARG A 110 -7.46 -9.33 -6.15
N ARG A 111 -6.41 -10.15 -6.09
CA ARG A 111 -6.51 -11.61 -6.18
C ARG A 111 -7.04 -12.25 -4.90
N SER A 112 -6.67 -11.70 -3.75
CA SER A 112 -7.15 -12.14 -2.43
C SER A 112 -8.19 -11.15 -1.88
N PRO A 113 -9.41 -11.61 -1.55
CA PRO A 113 -10.42 -10.76 -0.93
C PRO A 113 -10.01 -10.36 0.48
N LEU A 114 -10.56 -9.26 0.97
CA LEU A 114 -10.38 -8.86 2.36
C LEU A 114 -11.21 -9.76 3.29
N PRO A 115 -10.74 -10.05 4.52
CA PRO A 115 -11.46 -10.88 5.48
C PRO A 115 -12.70 -10.17 6.07
N CYS A 116 -12.80 -8.86 5.90
CA CYS A 116 -13.95 -8.04 6.26
C CYS A 116 -13.96 -6.73 5.43
N PRO A 117 -15.09 -6.00 5.39
CA PRO A 117 -15.14 -4.68 4.76
C PRO A 117 -14.17 -3.68 5.41
N PRO A 118 -13.52 -2.78 4.63
CA PRO A 118 -12.59 -1.78 5.16
C PRO A 118 -13.12 -0.95 6.33
N GLU A 119 -14.43 -0.68 6.37
CA GLU A 119 -15.07 0.11 7.42
C GLU A 119 -15.01 -0.56 8.80
N LYS A 120 -14.89 -1.89 8.82
CA LYS A 120 -14.75 -2.71 10.03
C LYS A 120 -13.30 -2.88 10.49
N MET A 121 -12.32 -2.37 9.73
CA MET A 121 -10.90 -2.44 10.05
C MET A 121 -10.49 -1.42 11.11
N LYS A 122 -11.09 -1.55 12.30
CA LYS A 122 -10.89 -0.62 13.43
C LYS A 122 -10.82 -1.38 14.76
N PRO A 123 -10.02 -0.89 15.73
CA PRO A 123 -9.13 0.28 15.64
C PRO A 123 -7.84 0.03 14.84
N VAL A 124 -7.26 1.13 14.31
CA VAL A 124 -5.90 1.20 13.76
C VAL A 124 -5.22 2.38 14.43
N ASP A 125 -4.13 2.13 15.15
CA ASP A 125 -3.43 3.14 15.93
C ASP A 125 -2.36 3.85 15.09
N TYR A 126 -1.71 3.11 14.19
CA TYR A 126 -0.67 3.63 13.30
C TYR A 126 -0.83 3.10 11.89
N ILE A 127 -0.58 3.97 10.91
CA ILE A 127 -0.40 3.58 9.51
C ILE A 127 1.09 3.71 9.20
N LEU A 128 1.67 2.63 8.68
CA LEU A 128 3.07 2.56 8.27
C LEU A 128 3.12 2.63 6.74
N LEU A 129 3.68 3.72 6.21
CA LEU A 129 3.87 3.90 4.78
C LEU A 129 5.34 3.69 4.45
N SER A 130 5.63 2.72 3.57
CA SER A 130 6.98 2.41 3.15
C SER A 130 7.54 3.41 2.14
N HIS A 131 6.70 3.91 1.22
CA HIS A 131 7.05 4.86 0.17
C HIS A 131 5.84 5.61 -0.40
#